data_AF-A0A066WUR6-F1
#
_entry.id   AF-A0A066WUR6-F1
#
_cell.length_a   1.000
_cell.length_b   1.000
_cell.length_c   1.000
_cell.angle_alpha   90.00
_cell.angle_beta   90.00
_cell.angle_gamma   90.00
#
_symmetry.space_group_name_H-M   'P 1'
#
loop_
_entity.id
_entity.type
_entity.pdbx_description
1 polymer ?
#
loop_
_entity_poly.entity_id
_entity_poly.type
_entity_poly.pdbx_seq_one_letter_code
_entity_poly.pdbx_strand_id
1 'polypeptide(L)' 'MNKLRTDLPQLRPVLFWDTKINTIDWEKQKKAIIKRVFERGNEKEKRKLSIFMKLKRLI' A
#
# COMPACT_ATOMS: atom_id res chain seq x y z
N MET A 1 -3.92 22.62 10.45
CA MET A 1 -2.93 21.61 10.91
C MET A 1 -3.30 20.25 10.33
N ASN A 2 -2.97 19.96 9.06
CA ASN A 2 -3.26 18.65 8.48
C ASN A 2 -2.10 17.70 8.81
N LYS A 3 -2.29 16.95 9.89
CA LYS A 3 -1.43 15.83 10.26
C LYS A 3 -1.39 14.87 9.07
N LEU A 4 -0.29 14.87 8.33
CA LEU A 4 0.05 13.81 7.38
C LEU A 4 0.25 12.54 8.22
N ARG A 5 -0.86 11.93 8.66
CA ARG A 5 -0.79 10.57 9.16
C ARG A 5 -0.31 9.76 7.98
N THR A 6 0.86 9.17 8.14
CA THR A 6 1.42 8.14 7.27
C THR A 6 0.57 6.87 7.41
N ASP A 7 -0.74 7.00 7.25
CA ASP A 7 -1.68 5.90 7.31
C ASP A 7 -1.40 5.01 6.11
N LEU A 8 -1.37 3.71 6.37
CA LEU A 8 -1.27 2.70 5.32
C LEU A 8 -2.34 3.00 4.24
N PRO A 9 -2.03 2.78 2.96
CA PRO A 9 -3.02 2.94 1.92
C PRO A 9 -4.23 2.06 2.29
N GLN A 10 -5.43 2.64 2.27
CA GLN A 10 -6.66 1.89 2.52
C GLN A 10 -6.85 0.85 1.40
N LEU A 11 -6.36 -0.35 1.64
CA LEU A 11 -6.44 -1.53 0.79
C LEU A 11 -7.42 -2.52 1.43
N ARG A 12 -8.21 -3.22 0.62
CA ARG A 12 -9.12 -4.24 1.14
C ARG A 12 -8.32 -5.42 1.71
N PRO A 13 -8.70 -5.95 2.89
CA PRO A 13 -8.00 -7.08 3.50
C PRO A 13 -7.87 -8.31 2.58
N VAL A 14 -8.86 -8.53 1.69
CA VAL A 14 -8.86 -9.64 0.72
C VAL A 14 -7.66 -9.64 -0.23
N LEU A 15 -7.00 -8.49 -0.45
CA LEU A 15 -5.78 -8.45 -1.25
C LEU A 15 -4.62 -9.21 -0.59
N PHE A 16 -4.64 -9.31 0.74
CA PHE A 16 -3.62 -9.92 1.59
C PHE A 16 -4.23 -11.03 2.45
N TRP A 17 -5.19 -11.80 1.93
CA TRP A 17 -5.86 -12.85 2.72
C TRP A 17 -4.89 -13.89 3.30
N ASP A 18 -3.74 -14.11 2.66
CA ASP A 18 -2.65 -14.98 3.09
C ASP A 18 -1.56 -14.29 3.93
N THR A 19 -1.62 -12.96 4.09
CA THR A 19 -0.55 -12.16 4.71
C THR A 19 -1.13 -11.20 5.77
N LYS A 20 -0.60 -11.23 6.99
CA LYS A 20 -0.95 -10.21 8.01
C LYS A 20 -0.43 -8.84 7.58
N ILE A 21 -1.32 -7.94 7.11
CA ILE A 21 -0.93 -6.63 6.57
C ILE A 21 -0.13 -5.77 7.55
N ASN A 22 -0.38 -5.92 8.86
CA ASN A 22 0.31 -5.18 9.91
C ASN A 22 1.77 -5.62 10.13
N THR A 23 2.17 -6.78 9.62
CA THR A 23 3.54 -7.30 9.75
C THR A 23 4.35 -7.14 8.46
N ILE A 24 3.77 -6.51 7.43
CA ILE A 24 4.43 -6.31 6.14
C ILE A 24 5.52 -5.25 6.28
N ASP A 25 6.75 -5.62 5.90
CA ASP A 25 7.82 -4.65 5.67
C ASP A 25 7.61 -4.01 4.29
N TRP A 26 6.99 -2.83 4.30
CA TRP A 26 6.59 -2.12 3.07
C TRP A 26 7.76 -1.72 2.18
N GLU A 27 8.96 -1.57 2.75
CA GLU A 27 10.15 -1.21 1.98
C GLU A 27 10.78 -2.42 1.32
N LYS A 28 10.98 -3.51 2.08
CA LYS A 28 11.55 -4.75 1.55
C LYS A 28 10.60 -5.44 0.58
N GLN A 29 9.30 -5.41 0.86
CA GLN A 29 8.28 -6.12 0.08
C GLN A 29 7.58 -5.24 -0.96
N LYS A 30 8.05 -4.01 -1.20
CA LYS A 30 7.41 -3.02 -2.10
C LYS A 30 7.01 -3.60 -3.46
N LYS A 31 7.89 -4.40 -4.09
CA LYS A 31 7.63 -5.00 -5.42
C LYS A 31 6.46 -5.98 -5.37
N ALA A 32 6.40 -6.84 -4.34
CA ALA A 32 5.34 -7.83 -4.17
C ALA A 32 3.99 -7.15 -3.86
N ILE A 33 4.00 -6.11 -3.01
CA ILE A 33 2.81 -5.32 -2.68
C ILE A 33 2.26 -4.62 -3.93
N ILE A 34 3.14 -3.95 -4.70
CA ILE A 34 2.74 -3.29 -5.95
C ILE A 34 2.13 -4.30 -6.91
N LYS A 35 2.81 -5.43 -7.16
CA LYS A 35 2.30 -6.47 -8.07
C LYS A 35 0.90 -6.93 -7.66
N ARG A 36 0.74 -7.31 -6.39
CA ARG A 36 -0.53 -7.81 -5.83
C ARG A 36 -1.69 -6.81 -5.94
N VAL A 37 -1.44 -5.53 -5.63
CA VAL A 37 -2.47 -4.49 -5.72
C VAL A 37 -2.79 -4.16 -7.18
N PHE A 38 -1.83 -4.23 -8.09
CA PHE A 38 -2.10 -4.02 -9.52
C PHE A 38 -2.84 -5.19 -10.16
N GLU A 39 -2.60 -6.43 -9.72
CA GLU A 39 -3.28 -7.63 -10.23
C GLU A 39 -4.71 -7.78 -9.72
N ARG A 40 -4.97 -7.47 -8.43
CA ARG A 40 -6.24 -7.78 -7.75
C ARG A 40 -7.00 -6.56 -7.23
N GLY A 41 -6.32 -5.42 -7.09
CA GLY A 41 -6.91 -4.20 -6.57
C GLY A 41 -7.76 -3.47 -7.60
N ASN A 42 -8.70 -2.67 -7.13
CA ASN A 42 -9.45 -1.75 -7.98
C ASN A 42 -8.65 -0.47 -8.26
N GLU A 43 -9.14 0.37 -9.17
CA GLU A 43 -8.48 1.61 -9.58
C GLU A 43 -8.23 2.58 -8.40
N LYS A 44 -9.12 2.61 -7.41
CA LYS A 44 -8.97 3.44 -6.20
C LYS A 44 -7.80 2.96 -5.35
N GLU A 45 -7.65 1.65 -5.19
CA GLU A 45 -6.56 1.02 -4.44
C GLU A 45 -5.21 1.23 -5.13
N LYS A 46 -5.14 1.02 -6.45
CA LYS A 46 -3.94 1.29 -7.26
C LYS A 46 -3.49 2.74 -7.13
N ARG A 47 -4.42 3.70 -7.24
CA ARG A 47 -4.14 5.14 -7.09
C ARG A 47 -3.61 5.47 -5.71
N LYS A 48 -4.25 4.97 -4.64
CA LYS A 48 -3.79 5.18 -3.26
C LYS A 48 -2.40 4.61 -3.02
N LEU A 49 -2.10 3.42 -3.54
CA LEU A 49 -0.79 2.81 -3.42
C LEU A 49 0.28 3.64 -4.14
N SER A 50 0.00 4.11 -5.35
CA SER A 50 0.93 4.96 -6.11
C SER A 50 1.28 6.25 -5.36
N ILE A 51 0.28 6.91 -4.77
CA ILE A 51 0.48 8.11 -3.93
C ILE A 51 1.33 7.78 -2.70
N PHE A 52 1.00 6.70 -1.99
CA PHE A 52 1.75 6.26 -0.81
C PHE A 52 3.23 5.97 -1.12
N MET A 53 3.51 5.25 -2.22
CA MET A 53 4.87 4.93 -2.65
C MET A 53 5.66 6.18 -3.07
N LYS A 54 5.00 7.17 -3.69
CA LYS A 54 5.63 8.45 -4.05
C LYS A 54 5.98 9.27 -2.81
N LEU A 55 5.10 9.34 -1.82
CA LEU A 55 5.37 10.02 -0.54
C LEU A 55 6.53 9.38 0.20
N LYS A 56 6.57 8.04 0.30
CA LYS A 56 7.67 7.28 0.92
C LYS A 56 9.04 7.47 0.25
N ARG A 57 9.08 7.88 -1.02
CA ARG A 57 10.35 8.10 -1.77
C ARG A 57 10.92 9.51 -1.57
N LEU A 58 10.13 10.44 -1.03
CA LEU A 58 10.48 11.86 -0.90
C LEU A 58 10.96 12.25 0.52
N ILE A 59 11.12 11.27 1.40
CA ILE A 59 11.57 11.40 2.80
C ILE A 59 12.68 10.39 3.01
#